data_AF-A0A0C9YJ00-F1
#
_entry.id   AF-A0A0C9YJ00-F1
#
_cell.length_a   1.000
_cell.length_b   1.000
_cell.length_c   1.000
_cell.angle_alpha   90.00
_cell.angle_beta   90.00
_cell.angle_gamma   90.00
#
_symmetry.space_group_name_H-M   'P 1'
#
loop_
_entity.id
_entity.type
_entity.pdbx_description
1 polymer ?
#
loop_
_entity_poly.entity_id
_entity_poly.type
_entity_poly.pdbx_seq_one_letter_code
_entity_poly.pdbx_strand_id
1 'polypeptide(L)'
;GHGSHITREMCQLAIQNNIELFCLPPHTTHELQPLDVGIFGPLQRAWFKCCEDYFNATGGEIPRSEFINQYMAARAAVFTAETITKAWKNSGIRPLNPH
;
A
#
# COMPACT_ATOMS: atom_id res chain seq x y z
N GLY A 1 -11.26 -10.37 -5.73
CA GLY A 1 -10.89 -10.16 -4.32
C GLY A 1 -10.97 -11.46 -3.52
N HIS A 2 -10.15 -11.63 -2.48
CA HIS A 2 -10.24 -12.78 -1.56
C HIS A 2 -11.59 -12.75 -0.82
N GLY A 3 -12.26 -13.90 -0.64
CA GLY A 3 -13.64 -13.98 -0.14
C GLY A 3 -13.88 -13.38 1.25
N SER A 4 -12.81 -13.11 2.01
CA SER A 4 -12.86 -12.41 3.30
C SER A 4 -13.17 -10.91 3.21
N HIS A 5 -13.03 -10.28 2.04
CA HIS A 5 -13.17 -8.82 1.89
C HIS A 5 -14.53 -8.37 1.33
N ILE A 6 -15.47 -9.29 1.13
CA ILE A 6 -16.81 -8.99 0.59
C ILE A 6 -17.84 -9.74 1.43
N THR A 7 -17.91 -9.41 2.72
CA THR A 7 -18.98 -9.91 3.59
C THR A 7 -20.23 -9.05 3.42
N ARG A 8 -21.40 -9.60 3.75
CA ARG A 8 -22.66 -8.87 3.68
C ARG A 8 -22.64 -7.63 4.57
N GLU A 9 -22.04 -7.77 5.75
CA GLU A 9 -21.92 -6.72 6.76
C GLU A 9 -21.05 -5.57 6.23
N MET A 10 -19.94 -5.87 5.56
CA MET A 10 -19.07 -4.86 4.95
C MET A 10 -19.79 -4.11 3.82
N CYS A 11 -20.49 -4.82 2.94
CA CYS A 11 -21.27 -4.20 1.86
C CYS A 11 -22.38 -3.30 2.42
N GLN A 12 -23.11 -3.77 3.44
CA GLN A 12 -24.16 -2.98 4.10
C GLN A 12 -23.59 -1.71 4.74
N LEU A 13 -22.46 -1.81 5.44
CA LEU A 13 -21.81 -0.66 6.05
C LEU A 13 -21.32 0.36 5.00
N ALA A 14 -20.76 -0.12 3.89
CA ALA A 14 -20.33 0.74 2.79
C ALA A 14 -21.50 1.51 2.17
N ILE A 15 -22.63 0.84 1.91
CA ILE A 15 -23.86 1.47 1.41
C ILE A 15 -24.37 2.52 2.39
N GLN A 16 -24.45 2.19 3.68
CA GLN A 16 -24.92 3.11 4.73
C GLN A 16 -24.07 4.39 4.85
N ASN A 17 -22.77 4.30 4.52
CA ASN A 17 -21.83 5.41 4.60
C ASN A 17 -21.53 6.05 3.23
N ASN A 18 -22.28 5.71 2.18
CA ASN A 18 -22.08 6.21 0.82
C ASN A 18 -20.64 5.98 0.29
N ILE A 19 -20.09 4.79 0.56
CA ILE A 19 -18.77 4.34 0.11
C ILE A 19 -18.95 3.36 -1.04
N GLU A 20 -18.38 3.68 -2.21
CA GLU A 20 -18.32 2.76 -3.34
C GLU A 20 -17.18 1.76 -3.15
N LEU A 21 -17.50 0.47 -3.15
CA LEU A 21 -16.51 -0.60 -3.08
C LEU A 21 -16.02 -0.98 -4.48
N PHE A 22 -14.73 -0.78 -4.73
CA PHE A 22 -14.11 -1.18 -6.00
C PHE A 22 -13.61 -2.62 -5.94
N CYS A 23 -14.30 -3.52 -6.62
CA CYS A 23 -13.96 -4.93 -6.67
C CYS A 23 -13.09 -5.25 -7.88
N LEU A 24 -11.79 -5.51 -7.65
CA LEU A 24 -10.89 -5.96 -8.70
C LEU A 24 -11.21 -7.41 -9.12
N PRO A 25 -11.07 -7.73 -10.43
CA PRO A 25 -11.11 -9.11 -10.91
C PRO A 25 -10.18 -10.03 -10.13
N PRO A 26 -10.48 -11.34 -10.05
CA PRO A 26 -9.56 -12.30 -9.44
C PRO A 26 -8.18 -12.26 -10.10
N HIS A 27 -7.12 -12.44 -9.30
CA HIS A 27 -5.72 -12.53 -9.75
C HIS A 27 -5.12 -11.27 -10.42
N THR A 28 -5.83 -10.15 -10.50
CA THR A 28 -5.32 -8.91 -11.12
C THR A 28 -4.75 -7.90 -10.13
N THR A 29 -4.50 -8.28 -8.87
CA THR A 29 -3.95 -7.37 -7.84
C THR A 29 -2.63 -6.74 -8.30
N HIS A 30 -1.73 -7.54 -8.86
CA HIS A 30 -0.44 -7.08 -9.36
C HIS A 30 -0.51 -6.11 -10.55
N GLU A 31 -1.66 -6.01 -11.21
CA GLU A 31 -1.87 -5.14 -12.38
C GLU A 31 -2.73 -3.93 -12.06
N LEU A 32 -3.80 -4.12 -11.28
CA LEU A 32 -4.84 -3.13 -11.09
C LEU A 32 -4.84 -2.51 -9.69
N GLN A 33 -4.19 -3.10 -8.68
CA GLN A 33 -4.18 -2.54 -7.33
C GLN A 33 -3.06 -1.50 -7.21
N PRO A 34 -3.36 -0.19 -7.09
CA PRO A 34 -2.32 0.85 -7.13
C PRO A 34 -1.25 0.65 -6.04
N LEU A 35 -1.64 0.16 -4.87
CA LEU A 35 -0.71 -0.10 -3.77
C LEU A 35 0.34 -1.16 -4.16
N ASP A 36 -0.08 -2.27 -4.76
CA ASP A 36 0.83 -3.33 -5.21
C ASP A 36 1.67 -2.90 -6.39
N VAL A 37 1.06 -2.21 -7.37
CA VAL A 37 1.73 -1.75 -8.60
C VAL A 37 2.80 -0.71 -8.31
N GLY A 38 2.53 0.25 -7.43
CA GLY A 38 3.32 1.48 -7.34
C GLY A 38 3.92 1.80 -5.97
N ILE A 39 3.45 1.19 -4.89
CA ILE A 39 3.75 1.67 -3.53
C ILE A 39 4.46 0.63 -2.66
N PHE A 40 4.02 -0.62 -2.65
CA PHE A 40 4.57 -1.64 -1.75
C PHE A 40 6.03 -2.00 -2.07
N GLY A 41 6.41 -2.07 -3.35
CA GLY A 41 7.80 -2.28 -3.75
C GLY A 41 8.74 -1.17 -3.25
N PRO A 42 8.45 0.12 -3.51
CA PRO A 42 9.19 1.23 -2.91
C PRO A 42 9.20 1.24 -1.37
N LEU A 43 8.06 0.95 -0.73
CA LEU A 43 7.96 0.90 0.73
C LEU A 43 8.85 -0.18 1.33
N GLN A 44 8.84 -1.38 0.76
CA GLN A 44 9.68 -2.49 1.20
C GLN A 44 11.17 -2.11 1.11
N ARG A 45 11.59 -1.48 0.01
CA ARG A 45 12.98 -1.00 -0.15
C ARG A 45 13.34 0.08 0.88
N ALA A 46 12.46 1.04 1.12
CA ALA A 46 12.67 2.08 2.12
C ALA A 46 12.77 1.50 3.53
N TRP A 47 11.92 0.51 3.85
CA TRP A 47 11.96 -0.19 5.12
C TRP A 47 13.26 -0.98 5.31
N PHE A 48 13.69 -1.75 4.32
CA PHE A 48 14.96 -2.46 4.40
C PHE A 48 16.15 -1.53 4.58
N LYS A 49 16.17 -0.40 3.86
CA LYS A 49 17.20 0.62 4.05
C LYS A 49 17.19 1.18 5.48
N CYS A 50 16.01 1.44 6.05
CA CYS A 50 15.88 1.91 7.44
C CYS A 50 16.47 0.89 8.43
N CYS A 51 16.20 -0.40 8.24
CA CYS A 51 16.78 -1.46 9.06
C CYS A 51 18.31 -1.55 8.91
N GLU A 52 18.83 -1.47 7.68
CA GLU A 52 20.28 -1.47 7.42
C GLU A 52 20.97 -0.26 8.06
N ASP A 53 20.40 0.94 7.89
CA ASP A 53 20.95 2.17 8.45
C ASP A 53 20.97 2.10 10.00
N TYR A 54 19.92 1.57 10.62
CA TYR A 54 19.86 1.36 12.07
C TYR A 54 20.90 0.34 12.55
N PHE A 55 21.03 -0.79 11.84
CA PHE A 55 22.01 -1.81 12.17
C PHE A 55 23.44 -1.28 12.04
N ASN A 56 23.75 -0.54 10.97
CA ASN A 56 25.06 0.05 10.76
C ASN A 56 25.41 1.08 11.84
N ALA A 57 24.42 1.81 12.37
CA ALA A 57 24.62 2.83 13.41
C ALA A 57 24.74 2.23 14.84
N THR A 58 24.03 1.14 15.13
CA THR A 58 23.87 0.62 16.50
C THR A 58 24.48 -0.76 16.72
N GLY A 59 24.75 -1.50 15.65
CA GLY A 59 25.14 -2.92 15.69
C GLY A 59 24.00 -3.87 16.05
N GLY A 60 22.75 -3.38 16.15
CA GLY A 60 21.59 -4.16 16.59
C GLY A 60 20.35 -3.97 15.71
N GLU A 61 19.32 -4.74 16.00
CA GLU A 61 18.03 -4.65 15.32
C GLU A 61 17.14 -3.55 15.90
N ILE A 62 16.20 -3.03 15.08
CA ILE A 62 15.21 -2.06 15.55
C ILE A 62 14.37 -2.70 16.66
N PRO A 63 14.32 -2.12 17.88
CA PRO A 63 13.53 -2.65 18.96
C PRO A 63 12.04 -2.55 18.62
N ARG A 64 11.25 -3.50 19.14
CA ARG A 64 9.80 -3.57 18.91
C ARG A 64 9.06 -2.27 19.27
N SER A 65 9.54 -1.54 20.28
CA SER A 65 8.97 -0.25 20.69
C SER A 65 9.11 0.83 19.61
N GLU A 66 10.17 0.78 18.80
CA GLU A 66 10.44 1.77 17.75
C GLU A 66 9.94 1.33 16.37
N PHE A 67 9.53 0.08 16.21
CA PHE A 67 9.06 -0.47 14.94
C PHE A 67 8.01 0.42 14.27
N ILE A 68 6.98 0.84 15.02
CA ILE A 68 5.89 1.68 14.49
C ILE A 68 6.43 3.03 14.04
N ASN A 69 7.26 3.69 14.84
CA ASN A 69 7.80 5.00 14.53
C ASN A 69 8.64 4.96 13.25
N GLN A 70 9.57 4.00 13.17
CA GLN A 70 10.46 3.83 12.02
C GLN A 70 9.69 3.45 10.76
N TYR A 71 8.71 2.55 10.87
CA TYR A 71 7.89 2.13 9.74
C TYR A 71 7.04 3.29 9.22
N MET A 72 6.46 4.09 10.12
CA MET A 72 5.67 5.27 9.74
C MET A 72 6.55 6.34 9.06
N ALA A 73 7.80 6.50 9.47
CA ALA A 73 8.75 7.39 8.80
C ALA A 73 9.07 6.89 7.38
N ALA A 74 9.41 5.61 7.22
CA ALA A 74 9.64 5.01 5.90
C ALA A 74 8.39 5.12 4.99
N ARG A 75 7.20 4.91 5.57
CA ARG A 75 5.92 5.07 4.88
C ARG A 75 5.70 6.51 4.43
N ALA A 76 5.94 7.50 5.29
CA ALA A 76 5.78 8.91 4.94
C ALA A 76 6.73 9.35 3.81
N ALA A 77 7.96 8.82 3.78
CA ALA A 77 8.91 9.09 2.71
C ALA A 77 8.47 8.53 1.34
N VAL A 78 7.70 7.43 1.33
CA VAL A 78 7.27 6.77 0.10
C VAL A 78 5.89 7.23 -0.37
N PHE A 79 4.95 7.49 0.54
CA PHE A 79 3.58 7.92 0.22
C PHE A 79 3.53 9.42 -0.08
N THR A 80 4.13 9.84 -1.19
CA THR A 80 4.06 11.21 -1.70
C THR A 80 2.93 11.33 -2.71
N ALA A 81 2.48 12.57 -2.97
CA ALA A 81 1.47 12.82 -4.01
C ALA A 81 1.90 12.26 -5.37
N GLU A 82 3.19 12.39 -5.70
CA GLU A 82 3.76 11.90 -6.96
C GLU A 82 3.68 10.37 -7.06
N THR A 83 4.14 9.63 -6.04
CA THR A 83 4.14 8.16 -6.08
C THR A 83 2.72 7.62 -6.11
N ILE A 84 1.79 8.24 -5.38
CA ILE A 84 0.37 7.89 -5.38
C ILE A 84 -0.21 8.13 -6.77
N THR A 85 -0.05 9.33 -7.36
CA THR A 85 -0.58 9.61 -8.70
C THR A 85 0.01 8.67 -9.76
N LYS A 86 1.31 8.38 -9.67
CA LYS A 86 1.97 7.43 -10.59
C LYS A 86 1.44 6.01 -10.42
N ALA A 87 1.18 5.56 -9.19
CA ALA A 87 0.59 4.25 -8.91
C ALA A 87 -0.78 4.10 -9.58
N TRP A 88 -1.65 5.11 -9.46
CA TRP A 88 -2.97 5.11 -10.11
C TRP A 88 -2.90 5.13 -11.63
N LYS A 89 -1.92 5.84 -12.20
CA LYS A 89 -1.69 5.85 -13.65
C LYS A 89 -1.20 4.49 -14.13
N ASN A 90 -0.24 3.91 -13.42
CA ASN A 90 0.37 2.63 -13.79
C ASN A 90 -0.61 1.47 -13.66
N SER A 91 -1.58 1.56 -12.73
CA SER A 91 -2.64 0.56 -12.59
C SER A 91 -3.76 0.71 -13.62
N GLY A 92 -3.66 1.68 -14.54
CA GLY A 92 -4.66 1.94 -15.58
C GLY A 92 -6.00 2.45 -15.07
N ILE A 93 -6.13 2.78 -13.77
CA ILE A 93 -7.40 3.24 -13.20
C ILE A 93 -7.57 4.75 -13.37
N ARG A 94 -6.49 5.53 -13.16
CA ARG A 94 -6.56 6.99 -13.28
C ARG A 94 -5.26 7.62 -13.80
N PRO A 95 -5.25 8.19 -15.03
CA PRO A 95 -6.35 8.17 -16.01
C PRO A 95 -6.71 6.74 -16.40
N LEU A 96 -7.97 6.51 -16.77
CA LEU A 96 -8.42 5.20 -17.23
C LEU A 96 -7.64 4.82 -18.49
N ASN A 97 -6.90 3.72 -18.44
CA ASN A 97 -6.24 3.13 -19.59
C ASN A 97 -6.79 1.70 -19.77
N PRO A 98 -7.65 1.47 -20.78
CA PRO A 98 -8.26 0.16 -21.04
C PRO A 98 -7.37 -0.79 -21.86
N HIS A 99 -6.15 -0.36 -22.21
CA HIS A 99 -5.17 -1.10 -23.01
C HIS A 99 -3.92 -1.44 -22.20
#